data_AF-A0A448L6U2-F1
#
_entry.id   AF-A0A448L6U2-F1
#
_cell.length_a   1.000
_cell.length_b   1.000
_cell.length_c   1.000
_cell.angle_alpha   90.00
_cell.angle_beta   90.00
_cell.angle_gamma   90.00
#
_symmetry.space_group_name_H-M   'P 1'
#
loop_
_entity.id
_entity.type
_entity.pdbx_description
1 polymer ?
#
loop_
_entity_poly.entity_id
_entity_poly.type
_entity_poly.pdbx_seq_one_letter_code
_entity_poly.pdbx_strand_id
1 'polypeptide(L)'
;MKRILIISIIILVANLLAGLVITAYSPLNLLFTSMAIVINTMLLAFAFVGRAESTHRLSLGFVFAGVGALEFITGFFAPEQWTNNWWLLCTIILTAVQSILLFLAVYYSKEV
;
A
#
# COMPACT_ATOMS: atom_id res chain seq x y z
N MET A 1 15.18 -0.56 4.54
CA MET A 1 14.81 0.12 3.28
C MET A 1 15.06 -0.75 2.04
N LYS A 2 16.31 -1.09 1.68
CA LYS A 2 16.61 -1.89 0.47
C LYS A 2 15.80 -3.20 0.37
N ARG A 3 15.73 -3.97 1.46
CA ARG A 3 14.98 -5.24 1.51
C ARG A 3 13.49 -5.08 1.23
N ILE A 4 12.86 -4.04 1.78
CA ILE A 4 11.43 -3.76 1.61
C ILE A 4 11.13 -3.39 0.15
N LEU A 5 11.92 -2.49 -0.43
CA LEU A 5 11.78 -2.13 -1.84
C LEU A 5 11.96 -3.34 -2.76
N ILE A 6 12.93 -4.20 -2.49
CA ILE A 6 13.13 -5.44 -3.26
C ILE A 6 11.88 -6.33 -3.17
N ILE A 7 11.34 -6.56 -1.97
CA ILE A 7 10.13 -7.37 -1.78
C ILE A 7 8.94 -6.77 -2.54
N SER A 8 8.71 -5.46 -2.42
CA SER A 8 7.63 -4.78 -3.13
C SER A 8 7.79 -4.85 -4.65
N ILE A 9 9.01 -4.73 -5.18
CA ILE A 9 9.28 -4.87 -6.61
C ILE A 9 8.97 -6.31 -7.06
N ILE A 10 9.38 -7.32 -6.29
CA ILE A 10 9.07 -8.72 -6.60
C ILE A 10 7.55 -8.94 -6.65
N ILE A 11 6.82 -8.41 -5.66
CA ILE A 11 5.35 -8.52 -5.61
C ILE A 11 4.70 -7.78 -6.80
N LEU A 12 5.18 -6.58 -7.14
CA LEU A 12 4.66 -5.82 -8.27
C LEU A 12 4.90 -6.55 -9.59
N VAL A 13 6.11 -7.07 -9.82
CA VAL A 13 6.43 -7.86 -11.01
C VAL A 13 5.57 -9.12 -11.06
N ALA A 14 5.39 -9.82 -9.95
CA ALA A 14 4.52 -10.98 -9.88
C ALA A 14 3.06 -10.62 -10.21
N ASN A 15 2.55 -9.49 -9.72
CA ASN A 15 1.21 -9.00 -10.04
C ASN A 15 1.04 -8.68 -11.53
N LEU A 16 2.04 -8.01 -12.14
CA LEU A 16 2.05 -7.72 -13.57
C LEU A 16 2.08 -9.00 -14.41
N LEU A 17 2.92 -9.97 -14.04
CA LEU A 17 2.95 -11.28 -14.70
C LEU A 17 1.62 -12.03 -14.54
N ALA A 18 1.00 -11.97 -13.36
CA ALA A 18 -0.32 -12.55 -13.13
C ALA A 18 -1.38 -11.90 -14.05
N GLY A 19 -1.33 -10.58 -14.26
CA GLY A 19 -2.19 -9.88 -15.23
C GLY A 19 -2.00 -10.31 -16.68
N LEU A 20 -0.79 -10.75 -17.05
CA LEU A 20 -0.51 -11.26 -18.40
C LEU A 20 -0.96 -12.71 -18.60
N VAL A 21 -0.97 -13.51 -17.53
CA VAL A 21 -1.30 -14.95 -17.58
C VAL A 21 -2.78 -15.21 -17.33
N ILE A 22 -3.41 -14.44 -16.44
CA ILE A 22 -4.80 -14.65 -16.01
C ILE A 22 -5.70 -13.78 -16.90
N THR A 23 -6.34 -14.39 -17.90
CA THR A 23 -7.21 -13.67 -18.85
C THR A 23 -8.46 -13.05 -18.21
N ALA A 24 -8.91 -13.58 -17.06
CA ALA A 24 -9.99 -13.00 -16.27
C ALA A 24 -9.56 -11.77 -15.43
N TYR A 25 -8.27 -11.46 -15.41
CA TYR A 25 -7.75 -10.33 -14.66
C TYR A 25 -7.89 -9.07 -15.50
N SER A 26 -8.98 -8.33 -15.27
CA SER A 26 -9.23 -7.08 -16.00
C SER A 26 -8.07 -6.11 -15.87
N PRO A 27 -7.70 -5.38 -16.94
CA PRO A 27 -6.65 -4.37 -16.90
C PRO A 27 -6.85 -3.30 -15.81
N LEU A 28 -8.11 -3.01 -15.48
CA LEU A 28 -8.46 -2.01 -14.48
C LEU A 28 -8.17 -2.52 -13.05
N ASN A 29 -8.51 -3.78 -12.78
CA ASN A 29 -8.21 -4.43 -11.50
C ASN A 29 -6.69 -4.60 -11.35
N LEU A 30 -5.97 -4.92 -12.44
CA LEU A 30 -4.51 -4.98 -12.44
C LEU A 30 -3.89 -3.63 -12.08
N LEU A 31 -4.46 -2.53 -12.59
CA LEU A 31 -4.02 -1.18 -12.27
C LEU A 31 -4.28 -0.86 -10.79
N PHE A 32 -5.46 -1.20 -10.26
CA PHE A 32 -5.81 -0.99 -8.86
C PHE A 32 -4.92 -1.74 -7.88
N THR A 33 -4.72 -3.04 -8.08
CA THR A 33 -3.84 -3.84 -7.22
C THR A 33 -2.38 -3.36 -7.31
N SER A 34 -1.92 -2.95 -8.50
CA SER A 34 -0.59 -2.36 -8.69
C SER A 34 -0.46 -1.01 -7.96
N MET A 35 -1.50 -0.16 -8.02
CA MET A 35 -1.55 1.08 -7.26
C MET A 35 -1.48 0.82 -5.75
N ALA A 36 -2.24 -0.15 -5.24
CA ALA A 36 -2.20 -0.53 -3.82
C ALA A 36 -0.77 -0.94 -3.39
N ILE A 37 -0.08 -1.76 -4.19
CA ILE A 37 1.32 -2.15 -3.92
C ILE A 37 2.23 -0.92 -3.86
N VAL A 38 2.13 -0.02 -4.85
CA VAL A 38 2.99 1.18 -4.93
C VAL A 38 2.73 2.12 -3.77
N ILE A 39 1.47 2.45 -3.48
CA ILE A 39 1.08 3.39 -2.41
C ILE A 39 1.57 2.88 -1.05
N ASN A 40 1.28 1.63 -0.70
CA ASN A 40 1.69 1.06 0.59
C ASN A 40 3.21 0.95 0.70
N THR A 41 3.91 0.66 -0.40
CA THR A 41 5.37 0.64 -0.42
C THR A 41 5.96 2.03 -0.18
N MET A 42 5.37 3.07 -0.78
CA MET A 42 5.81 4.45 -0.56
C MET A 42 5.56 4.91 0.88
N LEU A 43 4.38 4.63 1.44
CA LEU A 43 4.07 4.94 2.85
C LEU A 43 5.04 4.24 3.81
N LEU A 44 5.31 2.97 3.55
CA LEU A 44 6.28 2.20 4.32
C LEU A 44 7.69 2.80 4.18
N ALA A 45 8.11 3.15 2.97
CA ALA A 45 9.41 3.79 2.74
C ALA A 45 9.53 5.12 3.53
N PHE A 46 8.48 5.95 3.53
CA PHE A 46 8.46 7.18 4.32
C PHE A 46 8.53 6.94 5.83
N ALA A 47 7.87 5.89 6.35
CA ALA A 47 8.00 5.50 7.76
C ALA A 47 9.45 5.18 8.13
N PHE A 48 10.21 4.55 7.22
CA PHE A 48 11.62 4.25 7.45
C PHE A 48 12.56 5.45 7.29
N VAL A 49 12.25 6.40 6.40
CA VAL A 49 13.06 7.61 6.19
C VAL A 49 12.83 8.65 7.29
N GLY A 50 11.60 8.76 7.81
CA GLY A 50 11.18 9.77 8.78
C GLY A 50 11.83 9.69 10.17
N ARG A 51 12.79 8.77 10.39
CA ARG A 51 13.50 8.54 11.66
C ARG A 51 12.59 8.27 12.87
N ALA A 52 11.33 7.86 12.68
CA ALA A 52 10.46 7.42 13.77
C ALA A 52 11.16 6.37 14.64
N GLU A 53 11.01 6.46 15.97
CA GLU A 53 11.59 5.49 16.92
C GLU A 53 11.42 4.04 16.46
N SER A 54 12.42 3.19 16.76
CA SER A 54 12.50 1.83 16.22
C SER A 54 11.24 0.99 16.49
N THR A 55 10.59 1.18 17.64
CA THR A 55 9.36 0.51 18.05
C THR A 55 8.13 1.00 17.27
N HIS A 56 7.96 2.32 17.15
CA HIS A 56 6.84 2.93 16.39
C HIS A 56 6.92 2.60 14.90
N ARG A 57 8.15 2.56 14.35
CA ARG A 57 8.41 2.21 12.96
C ARG A 57 8.02 0.76 12.63
N LEU A 58 8.28 -0.16 13.56
CA LEU A 58 7.94 -1.57 13.38
C LEU A 58 6.42 -1.77 13.42
N SER A 59 5.72 -1.15 14.38
CA SER A 59 4.26 -1.31 14.49
C SER A 59 3.52 -0.71 13.30
N LEU A 60 3.91 0.49 12.84
CA LEU A 60 3.36 1.09 11.62
C LEU A 60 3.65 0.25 10.39
N GLY A 61 4.82 -0.37 10.33
CA GLY A 61 5.16 -1.30 9.26
C GLY A 61 4.19 -2.47 9.15
N PHE A 62 3.80 -3.05 10.28
CA PHE A 62 2.78 -4.11 10.31
C PHE A 62 1.39 -3.60 9.92
N VAL A 63 1.00 -2.43 10.40
CA VAL A 63 -0.29 -1.81 10.03
C VAL A 63 -0.35 -1.55 8.53
N PHE A 64 0.71 -0.98 7.94
CA PHE A 64 0.75 -0.68 6.51
C PHE A 64 0.80 -1.96 5.66
N ALA A 65 1.52 -2.99 6.12
CA ALA A 65 1.52 -4.28 5.45
C ALA A 65 0.12 -4.94 5.48
N GLY A 66 -0.58 -4.88 6.62
CA GLY A 66 -1.93 -5.43 6.75
C GLY A 66 -2.94 -4.71 5.88
N VAL A 67 -2.95 -3.38 5.90
CA VAL A 67 -3.82 -2.56 5.05
C VAL A 67 -3.49 -2.77 3.57
N GLY A 68 -2.21 -2.77 3.19
CA GLY A 68 -1.82 -3.00 1.81
C GLY A 68 -2.18 -4.39 1.30
N ALA A 69 -2.11 -5.42 2.15
CA ALA A 69 -2.61 -6.74 1.81
C ALA A 69 -4.13 -6.75 1.60
N LEU A 70 -4.88 -6.04 2.46
CA LEU A 70 -6.34 -5.90 2.28
C LEU A 70 -6.70 -5.17 1.00
N GLU A 71 -6.05 -4.04 0.70
CA GLU A 71 -6.27 -3.27 -0.53
C GLU A 71 -5.91 -4.10 -1.77
N PHE A 72 -4.81 -4.86 -1.72
CA PHE A 72 -4.43 -5.77 -2.79
C PHE A 72 -5.47 -6.87 -3.02
N ILE A 73 -5.90 -7.59 -1.98
CA ILE A 73 -6.89 -8.67 -2.11
C ILE A 73 -8.23 -8.13 -2.60
N THR A 74 -8.70 -7.03 -2.01
CA THR A 74 -9.98 -6.41 -2.39
C THR A 74 -9.94 -5.78 -3.78
N GLY A 75 -8.75 -5.38 -4.26
CA GLY A 75 -8.56 -4.82 -5.60
C GLY A 75 -8.85 -5.81 -6.73
N PHE A 76 -8.73 -7.11 -6.48
CA PHE A 76 -9.17 -8.14 -7.43
C PHE A 76 -10.69 -8.14 -7.65
N PHE A 77 -11.45 -7.73 -6.64
CA PHE A 77 -12.92 -7.69 -6.67
C PHE A 77 -13.48 -6.28 -6.88
N ALA A 78 -12.61 -5.32 -7.20
CA ALA A 78 -13.00 -3.95 -7.43
C ALA A 78 -13.90 -3.85 -8.67
N PRO A 79 -14.89 -2.93 -8.67
CA PRO A 79 -15.68 -2.63 -9.86
C PRO A 79 -14.77 -2.11 -10.98
N GLU A 80 -14.99 -2.56 -12.21
CA GLU A 80 -14.23 -2.14 -13.41
C GLU A 80 -14.66 -0.77 -13.94
N GLN A 81 -14.91 0.17 -13.04
CA GLN A 81 -15.34 1.53 -13.38
C GLN A 81 -14.64 2.53 -12.46
N TRP A 82 -14.36 3.72 -12.98
CA TRP A 82 -13.73 4.79 -12.20
C TRP A 82 -14.75 5.54 -11.34
N THR A 83 -15.97 5.70 -11.85
CA THR A 83 -17.05 6.40 -11.18
C THR A 83 -17.79 5.47 -10.23
N ASN A 84 -18.16 5.97 -9.05
CA ASN A 84 -18.87 5.20 -8.02
C ASN A 84 -18.18 3.85 -7.71
N ASN A 85 -16.87 3.92 -7.49
CA ASN A 85 -16.06 2.76 -7.18
C ASN A 85 -15.80 2.71 -5.66
N TRP A 86 -16.41 1.72 -5.01
CA TRP A 86 -16.28 1.54 -3.56
C TRP A 86 -14.83 1.23 -3.16
N TRP A 87 -14.09 0.50 -3.98
CA TRP A 87 -12.70 0.12 -3.69
C TRP A 87 -11.78 1.34 -3.72
N LEU A 88 -11.92 2.21 -4.73
CA LEU A 88 -11.16 3.46 -4.81
C LEU A 88 -11.43 4.36 -3.62
N LEU A 89 -12.70 4.50 -3.23
CA LEU A 89 -13.09 5.29 -2.06
C LEU A 89 -12.46 4.74 -0.78
N CYS A 90 -12.54 3.43 -0.55
CA CYS A 90 -11.92 2.78 0.60
C CYS A 90 -10.39 2.97 0.61
N THR A 91 -9.73 2.77 -0.53
CA THR A 91 -8.28 2.94 -0.68
C THR A 91 -7.84 4.36 -0.34
N ILE A 92 -8.58 5.38 -0.82
CA ILE A 92 -8.29 6.79 -0.51
C ILE A 92 -8.42 7.06 0.99
N ILE A 93 -9.50 6.58 1.63
CA ILE A 93 -9.74 6.77 3.06
C ILE A 93 -8.65 6.09 3.89
N LEU A 94 -8.33 4.83 3.57
CA LEU A 94 -7.29 4.06 4.26
C LEU A 94 -5.91 4.70 4.09
N THR A 95 -5.56 5.10 2.86
CA THR A 95 -4.32 5.83 2.57
C THR A 95 -4.23 7.14 3.36
N ALA A 96 -5.33 7.89 3.48
CA ALA A 96 -5.38 9.11 4.27
C ALA A 96 -5.13 8.83 5.76
N VAL A 97 -5.78 7.80 6.32
CA VAL A 97 -5.57 7.37 7.72
C VAL A 97 -4.13 6.94 7.95
N GLN A 98 -3.55 6.11 7.07
CA GLN A 98 -2.16 5.69 7.15
C GLN A 98 -1.19 6.89 7.08
N SER A 99 -1.48 7.87 6.24
CA SER A 99 -0.68 9.09 6.11
C SER A 99 -0.73 9.95 7.37
N ILE A 100 -1.90 10.07 8.02
CA ILE A 100 -2.05 10.75 9.31
C ILE A 100 -1.25 10.01 10.39
N LEU A 101 -1.38 8.69 10.48
CA LEU A 101 -0.62 7.88 11.45
C LEU A 101 0.89 8.01 11.24
N LEU A 102 1.34 7.99 9.99
CA LEU A 102 2.73 8.23 9.63
C LEU A 102 3.20 9.60 10.09
N PHE A 103 2.42 10.65 9.81
CA PHE A 103 2.74 12.02 10.21
C PHE A 103 2.86 12.13 11.73
N LEU A 104 1.90 11.62 12.49
CA LEU A 104 1.92 11.65 13.96
C LEU A 104 3.16 10.94 14.50
N ALA A 105 3.49 9.77 13.97
CA ALA A 105 4.64 9.01 14.42
C ALA A 105 5.99 9.69 14.12
N VAL A 106 6.09 10.40 12.99
CA VAL A 106 7.29 11.17 12.64
C VAL A 106 7.36 12.47 13.44
N TYR A 107 6.24 13.14 13.66
CA TYR A 107 6.17 14.40 14.38
C TYR A 107 6.48 14.22 15.87
N TYR A 108 5.77 13.32 16.56
CA TYR A 108 6.00 13.07 17.99
C TYR A 108 7.36 12.44 18.28
N SER A 109 7.91 11.65 17.35
CA SER A 109 9.26 11.11 17.50
C SER A 109 10.37 12.16 17.42
N LYS A 110 10.07 13.41 17.04
CA LYS A 110 11.04 14.52 17.05
C LYS A 110 10.97 15.39 18.30
N GLU A 111 9.89 15.28 19.09
CA GLU A 111 9.69 16.05 20.32
C GLU A 111 10.25 15.33 21.56
N VAL A 112 10.65 14.06 21.43
CA VAL A 112 11.35 13.25 22.45
C VAL A 112 12.85 13.26 22.17
#